data_AF-D9UKU3-F1
#
_entry.id   AF-D9UKU3-F1
#
_cell.length_a   1.000
_cell.length_b   1.000
_cell.length_c   1.000
_cell.angle_alpha   90.00
_cell.angle_beta   90.00
_cell.angle_gamma   90.00
#
_symmetry.space_group_name_H-M   'P 1'
#
loop_
_entity.id
_entity.type
_entity.pdbx_description
1 polymer ?
#
loop_
_entity_poly.entity_id
_entity_poly.type
_entity_poly.pdbx_seq_one_letter_code
_entity_poly.pdbx_strand_id
1 'polypeptide(L)'
;MTGAPAVRPSSGGTYRAAGSRGRVPGQVSPGGARRRGRRRMAEHTVLEALRERAHEALFARVAGPSARAVRARIHETPGPRWFGPGRPIRVVHGDASMFVGGLAALLLQSLHPLAMAAVAAHSGYRGDPWGRLQRTSTFLATTTFATADDAERAVTRVREVHEGVRGTAPDGRP
;
A
#
# COMPACT_ATOMS: atom_id res chain seq x y z
N MET A 1 -53.60 -19.31 12.78
CA MET A 1 -54.13 -18.04 13.35
C MET A 1 -52.89 -17.22 13.67
N THR A 2 -52.44 -16.29 12.84
CA THR A 2 -52.97 -14.96 12.43
C THR A 2 -52.15 -14.56 11.18
N GLY A 3 -52.66 -14.20 9.99
CA GLY A 3 -53.62 -13.14 9.64
C GLY A 3 -53.03 -11.78 10.07
N ALA A 4 -52.62 -10.82 9.25
CA ALA A 4 -53.10 -10.34 7.96
C ALA A 4 -52.06 -9.32 7.35
N PRO A 5 -52.41 -8.40 6.42
CA PRO A 5 -52.45 -8.63 4.98
C PRO A 5 -51.61 -7.62 4.15
N ALA A 6 -51.52 -7.90 2.85
CA ALA A 6 -50.96 -7.03 1.81
C ALA A 6 -51.79 -5.75 1.60
N VAL A 7 -51.12 -4.61 1.44
CA VAL A 7 -51.71 -3.32 1.07
C VAL A 7 -51.38 -3.00 -0.39
N ARG A 8 -52.42 -2.84 -1.20
CA ARG A 8 -52.40 -2.30 -2.57
C ARG A 8 -52.68 -0.78 -2.56
N PRO A 9 -52.30 -0.05 -3.62
CA PRO A 9 -52.17 1.42 -3.58
C PRO A 9 -53.48 2.14 -3.87
N SER A 10 -53.68 3.30 -3.24
CA SER A 10 -54.71 4.28 -3.59
C SER A 10 -54.11 5.48 -4.34
N SER A 11 -54.80 5.83 -5.42
CA SER A 11 -54.53 6.96 -6.31
C SER A 11 -55.30 8.20 -5.89
N GLY A 12 -54.78 9.38 -6.30
CA GLY A 12 -55.59 10.56 -6.58
C GLY A 12 -55.77 11.56 -5.44
N GLY A 13 -55.15 12.73 -5.58
CA GLY A 13 -55.40 13.90 -4.75
C GLY A 13 -54.74 15.15 -5.33
N THR A 14 -55.46 15.83 -6.21
CA THR A 14 -55.09 17.14 -6.77
C THR A 14 -55.21 18.23 -5.71
N TYR A 15 -54.20 19.09 -5.57
CA TYR A 15 -54.29 20.31 -4.76
C TYR A 15 -54.02 21.54 -5.59
N ARG A 16 -55.03 22.42 -5.61
CA ARG A 16 -55.06 23.74 -6.25
C ARG A 16 -54.53 24.80 -5.28
N ALA A 17 -53.91 25.81 -5.88
CA ALA A 17 -53.17 26.91 -5.28
C ALA A 17 -53.91 27.76 -4.23
N ALA A 18 -53.14 28.28 -3.27
CA ALA A 18 -53.43 29.50 -2.52
C ALA A 18 -52.16 30.36 -2.48
N GLY A 19 -52.27 31.59 -2.97
CA GLY A 19 -51.18 32.56 -3.04
C GLY A 19 -50.91 33.24 -1.71
N SER A 20 -49.66 33.67 -1.52
CA SER A 20 -49.33 34.76 -0.59
C SER A 20 -48.18 35.60 -1.17
N ARG A 21 -48.38 36.91 -1.13
CA ARG A 21 -47.50 37.95 -1.65
C ARG A 21 -46.34 38.20 -0.69
N GLY A 22 -45.18 38.53 -1.25
CA GLY A 22 -44.28 39.55 -0.69
C GLY A 22 -43.06 39.07 0.09
N ARG A 23 -41.92 38.95 -0.61
CA ARG A 23 -40.61 39.42 -0.11
C ARG A 23 -39.62 39.51 -1.28
N VAL A 24 -39.04 40.69 -1.49
CA VAL A 24 -37.97 40.93 -2.46
C VAL A 24 -36.67 40.32 -1.90
N PRO A 25 -35.97 39.41 -2.60
CA PRO A 25 -34.66 38.97 -2.18
C PRO A 25 -33.60 39.95 -2.70
N GLY A 26 -32.78 40.49 -1.79
CA GLY A 26 -31.54 41.15 -2.16
C GLY A 26 -30.67 40.18 -2.97
N GLN A 27 -30.20 40.63 -4.12
CA GLN A 27 -29.28 39.85 -4.95
C GLN A 27 -27.96 39.66 -4.22
N VAL A 28 -27.72 38.43 -3.75
CA VAL A 28 -26.38 37.98 -3.38
C VAL A 28 -25.71 37.46 -4.65
N SER A 29 -24.69 38.17 -5.14
CA SER A 29 -23.93 37.76 -6.32
C SER A 29 -23.33 36.35 -6.16
N PRO A 30 -23.59 35.38 -7.05
CA PRO A 30 -23.15 33.99 -6.90
C PRO A 30 -21.68 33.74 -7.31
N GLY A 31 -20.89 34.79 -7.56
CA GLY A 31 -19.58 34.68 -8.20
C GLY A 31 -18.45 34.12 -7.32
N GLY A 32 -18.49 34.33 -6.01
CA GLY A 32 -17.38 33.98 -5.10
C GLY A 32 -17.29 32.49 -4.76
N ALA A 33 -18.42 31.87 -4.44
CA ALA A 33 -18.48 30.47 -3.99
C ALA A 33 -18.12 29.48 -5.11
N ARG A 34 -18.58 29.73 -6.35
CA ARG A 34 -18.28 28.89 -7.52
C ARG A 34 -16.81 28.97 -7.94
N ARG A 35 -16.19 30.15 -7.91
CA ARG A 35 -14.74 30.31 -8.19
C ARG A 35 -13.88 29.64 -7.12
N ARG A 36 -14.26 29.77 -5.85
CA ARG A 36 -13.53 29.14 -4.72
C ARG A 36 -13.65 27.62 -4.72
N GLY A 37 -14.81 27.06 -5.09
CA GLY A 37 -15.01 25.62 -5.27
C GLY A 37 -14.24 25.05 -6.46
N ARG A 38 -14.21 25.76 -7.59
CA ARG A 38 -13.48 25.33 -8.80
C ARG A 38 -11.95 25.38 -8.62
N ARG A 39 -11.45 26.35 -7.86
CA ARG A 39 -10.03 26.45 -7.48
C ARG A 39 -9.61 25.36 -6.48
N ARG A 40 -10.43 25.09 -5.45
CA ARG A 40 -10.20 23.96 -4.52
C ARG A 40 -10.24 22.59 -5.19
N MET A 41 -11.15 22.40 -6.16
CA MET A 41 -11.21 21.17 -6.98
C MET A 41 -9.95 21.03 -7.84
N ALA A 42 -9.53 22.10 -8.52
CA ALA A 42 -8.31 22.10 -9.32
C ALA A 42 -7.05 21.85 -8.48
N GLU A 43 -6.96 22.45 -7.28
CA GLU A 43 -5.88 22.21 -6.31
C GLU A 43 -5.89 20.74 -5.83
N HIS A 44 -7.06 20.15 -5.57
CA HIS A 44 -7.18 18.72 -5.26
C HIS A 44 -6.71 17.84 -6.42
N THR A 45 -7.11 18.15 -7.66
CA THR A 45 -6.71 17.38 -8.84
C THR A 45 -5.20 17.46 -9.09
N VAL A 46 -4.58 18.63 -8.86
CA VAL A 46 -3.13 18.81 -8.98
C VAL A 46 -2.38 18.05 -7.89
N LEU A 47 -2.87 18.08 -6.64
CA LEU A 47 -2.28 17.32 -5.54
C LEU A 47 -2.41 15.80 -5.74
N GLU A 48 -3.56 15.31 -6.21
CA GLU A 48 -3.74 13.89 -6.55
C GLU A 48 -2.84 13.48 -7.72
N ALA A 49 -2.70 14.31 -8.76
CA ALA A 49 -1.80 14.03 -9.87
C ALA A 49 -0.30 14.03 -9.45
N LEU A 50 0.09 14.94 -8.55
CA LEU A 50 1.43 14.95 -7.96
C LEU A 50 1.65 13.72 -7.07
N ARG A 51 0.65 13.34 -6.28
CA ARG A 51 0.68 12.13 -5.45
C ARG A 51 0.83 10.89 -6.32
N GLU A 52 0.03 10.74 -7.37
CA GLU A 52 0.12 9.60 -8.30
C GLU A 52 1.49 9.52 -8.96
N ARG A 53 2.02 10.64 -9.47
CA ARG A 53 3.37 10.70 -10.06
C ARG A 53 4.47 10.36 -9.07
N ALA A 54 4.39 10.86 -7.84
CA ALA A 54 5.34 10.52 -6.79
C ALA A 54 5.24 9.04 -6.43
N HIS A 55 4.03 8.51 -6.35
CA HIS A 55 3.77 7.10 -6.05
C HIS A 55 4.35 6.20 -7.14
N GLU A 56 4.12 6.53 -8.41
CA GLU A 56 4.64 5.80 -9.57
C GLU A 56 6.16 5.89 -9.66
N ALA A 57 6.76 7.06 -9.44
CA ALA A 57 8.21 7.23 -9.44
C ALA A 57 8.90 6.47 -8.28
N LEU A 58 8.26 6.39 -7.12
CA LEU A 58 8.71 5.59 -5.99
C LEU A 58 8.54 4.10 -6.28
N PHE A 59 7.36 3.67 -6.75
CA PHE A 59 7.10 2.27 -7.12
C PHE A 59 8.01 1.76 -8.22
N ALA A 60 8.26 2.56 -9.26
CA ALA A 60 9.13 2.17 -10.37
C ALA A 60 10.57 1.96 -9.91
N ARG A 61 11.02 2.78 -8.96
CA ARG A 61 12.26 2.50 -8.25
C ARG A 61 12.09 1.16 -7.51
N VAL A 62 11.10 0.99 -6.61
CA VAL A 62 10.91 -0.22 -5.75
C VAL A 62 10.83 -1.53 -6.48
N ALA A 63 10.06 -1.57 -7.55
CA ALA A 63 9.85 -2.79 -8.29
C ALA A 63 11.10 -3.16 -9.10
N GLY A 64 11.87 -2.16 -9.54
CA GLY A 64 13.03 -2.34 -10.41
C GLY A 64 12.66 -2.74 -11.84
N PRO A 65 13.64 -2.73 -12.76
CA PRO A 65 13.39 -2.99 -14.18
C PRO A 65 12.92 -4.42 -14.48
N SER A 66 13.19 -5.38 -13.58
CA SER A 66 12.83 -6.79 -13.74
C SER A 66 11.57 -7.21 -12.98
N ALA A 67 10.84 -6.26 -12.38
CA ALA A 67 9.69 -6.51 -11.51
C ALA A 67 8.67 -7.51 -12.08
N ARG A 68 8.31 -7.33 -13.35
CA ARG A 68 7.31 -8.17 -14.03
C ARG A 68 7.80 -9.61 -14.16
N ALA A 69 9.05 -9.81 -14.55
CA ALA A 69 9.64 -11.13 -14.70
C ALA A 69 9.83 -11.83 -13.34
N VAL A 70 10.23 -11.09 -12.31
CA VAL A 70 10.31 -11.58 -10.92
C VAL A 70 8.93 -12.00 -10.43
N ARG A 71 7.92 -11.16 -10.63
CA ARG A 71 6.52 -11.45 -10.27
C ARG A 71 6.01 -12.70 -10.97
N ALA A 72 6.23 -12.82 -12.29
CA ALA A 72 5.83 -14.00 -13.05
C ALA A 72 6.48 -15.27 -12.46
N ARG A 73 7.80 -15.27 -12.22
CA ARG A 73 8.46 -16.42 -11.58
C ARG A 73 7.88 -16.76 -10.21
N ILE A 74 7.59 -15.77 -9.37
CA ILE A 74 7.06 -16.00 -8.03
C ILE A 74 5.63 -16.57 -8.07
N HIS A 75 4.77 -16.03 -8.92
CA HIS A 75 3.35 -16.37 -8.89
C HIS A 75 2.95 -17.46 -9.88
N GLU A 76 3.61 -17.58 -11.01
CA GLU A 76 3.17 -18.42 -12.14
C GLU A 76 3.94 -19.75 -12.21
N THR A 77 5.09 -19.87 -11.53
CA THR A 77 5.81 -21.16 -11.45
C THR A 77 4.92 -22.22 -10.80
N PRO A 78 4.66 -23.35 -11.48
CA PRO A 78 3.89 -24.45 -10.91
C PRO A 78 4.62 -25.12 -9.75
N GLY A 79 3.89 -25.53 -8.72
CA GLY A 79 4.46 -26.27 -7.59
C GLY A 79 3.72 -26.01 -6.28
N PRO A 80 4.01 -26.83 -5.24
CA PRO A 80 3.49 -26.60 -3.89
C PRO A 80 4.04 -25.29 -3.32
N ARG A 81 3.30 -24.67 -2.40
CA ARG A 81 3.69 -23.42 -1.72
C ARG A 81 3.57 -23.61 -0.21
N TRP A 82 4.41 -22.96 0.58
CA TRP A 82 4.30 -23.02 2.05
C TRP A 82 2.96 -22.49 2.58
N PHE A 83 2.37 -21.51 1.90
CA PHE A 83 1.13 -20.86 2.34
C PHE A 83 0.04 -20.93 1.28
N GLY A 84 -1.10 -21.54 1.65
CA GLY A 84 -2.32 -21.53 0.83
C GLY A 84 -2.96 -20.13 0.74
N PRO A 85 -3.82 -19.87 -0.27
CA PRO A 85 -4.33 -18.52 -0.58
C PRO A 85 -5.02 -17.79 0.58
N GLY A 86 -5.73 -18.50 1.46
CA GLY A 86 -6.45 -17.92 2.60
C GLY A 86 -5.60 -17.72 3.87
N ARG A 87 -4.29 -18.01 3.84
CA ARG A 87 -3.45 -17.84 5.04
C ARG A 87 -3.21 -16.35 5.31
N PRO A 88 -3.31 -15.88 6.57
CA PRO A 88 -3.19 -14.46 6.91
C PRO A 88 -1.93 -13.79 6.35
N ILE A 89 -0.79 -14.49 6.34
CA ILE A 89 0.47 -13.97 5.78
C ILE A 89 0.34 -13.59 4.30
N ARG A 90 -0.40 -14.37 3.49
CA ARG A 90 -0.62 -14.06 2.07
C ARG A 90 -1.61 -12.93 1.87
N VAL A 91 -2.61 -12.83 2.73
CA VAL A 91 -3.58 -11.72 2.70
C VAL A 91 -2.87 -10.41 3.03
N VAL A 92 -2.13 -10.37 4.14
CA VAL A 92 -1.43 -9.16 4.57
C VAL A 92 -0.32 -8.77 3.60
N HIS A 93 0.55 -9.70 3.19
CA HIS A 93 1.64 -9.39 2.26
C HIS A 93 1.17 -9.07 0.83
N GLY A 94 -0.07 -9.43 0.47
CA GLY A 94 -0.67 -9.08 -0.81
C GLY A 94 -1.43 -7.74 -0.78
N ASP A 95 -1.63 -7.16 0.41
CA ASP A 95 -2.41 -5.94 0.61
C ASP A 95 -1.53 -4.70 0.66
N ALA A 96 -2.10 -3.53 0.33
CA ALA A 96 -1.39 -2.26 0.36
C ALA A 96 -0.88 -1.88 1.78
N SER A 97 -1.53 -2.38 2.84
CA SER A 97 -1.09 -2.23 4.22
C SER A 97 0.31 -2.78 4.49
N MET A 98 0.80 -3.72 3.68
CA MET A 98 2.17 -4.25 3.76
C MET A 98 3.22 -3.15 3.63
N PHE A 99 2.98 -2.10 2.83
CA PHE A 99 3.91 -0.99 2.71
C PHE A 99 4.08 -0.23 4.02
N VAL A 100 2.96 0.02 4.72
CA VAL A 100 2.97 0.70 6.02
C VAL A 100 3.69 -0.17 7.06
N GLY A 101 3.35 -1.46 7.11
CA GLY A 101 4.00 -2.42 7.99
C GLY A 101 5.51 -2.53 7.73
N GLY A 102 5.91 -2.61 6.46
CA GLY A 102 7.31 -2.67 6.04
C GLY A 102 8.09 -1.41 6.40
N LEU A 103 7.53 -0.23 6.16
CA LEU A 103 8.15 1.06 6.57
C LEU A 103 8.33 1.14 8.09
N ALA A 104 7.28 0.80 8.85
CA ALA A 104 7.35 0.78 10.31
C ALA A 104 8.40 -0.21 10.82
N ALA A 105 8.48 -1.40 10.22
CA ALA A 105 9.49 -2.40 10.56
C ALA A 105 10.91 -1.91 10.25
N LEU A 106 11.14 -1.22 9.13
CA LEU A 106 12.44 -0.65 8.79
C LEU A 106 12.86 0.45 9.77
N LEU A 107 11.93 1.30 10.19
CA LEU A 107 12.18 2.32 11.21
C LEU A 107 12.48 1.69 12.57
N LEU A 108 11.74 0.65 12.96
CA LEU A 108 12.01 -0.06 14.21
C LEU A 108 13.36 -0.79 14.17
N GLN A 109 13.69 -1.43 13.04
CA GLN A 109 14.95 -2.14 12.83
C GLN A 109 16.16 -1.20 12.88
N SER A 110 16.02 0.05 12.43
CA SER A 110 17.11 1.02 12.44
C SER A 110 17.49 1.49 13.85
N LEU A 111 16.61 1.29 14.82
CA LEU A 111 16.90 1.57 16.23
C LEU A 111 17.81 0.52 16.87
N HIS A 112 18.04 -0.63 16.22
CA HIS A 112 18.88 -1.68 16.78
C HIS A 112 20.38 -1.40 16.49
N PRO A 113 21.20 -1.06 17.50
CA PRO A 113 22.56 -0.56 17.29
C PRO A 113 23.49 -1.60 16.63
N LEU A 114 23.47 -2.86 17.08
CA LEU A 114 24.30 -3.91 16.48
C LEU A 114 23.88 -4.24 15.04
N ALA A 115 22.58 -4.36 14.78
CA ALA A 115 22.08 -4.57 13.42
C ALA A 115 22.50 -3.43 12.48
N MET A 116 22.46 -2.18 12.94
CA MET A 116 22.91 -1.05 12.13
C MET A 116 24.42 -0.99 11.93
N ALA A 117 25.23 -1.42 12.92
CA ALA A 117 26.66 -1.61 12.73
C ALA A 117 26.95 -2.65 11.63
N ALA A 118 26.26 -3.80 11.68
CA ALA A 118 26.38 -4.84 10.66
C ALA A 118 25.91 -4.36 9.27
N VAL A 119 24.79 -3.62 9.20
CA VAL A 119 24.30 -3.02 7.95
C VAL A 119 25.32 -2.02 7.40
N ALA A 120 25.92 -1.19 8.25
CA ALA A 120 26.94 -0.23 7.85
C ALA A 120 28.21 -0.90 7.31
N ALA A 121 28.61 -2.05 7.88
CA ALA A 121 29.80 -2.77 7.48
C ALA A 121 29.59 -3.68 6.26
N HIS A 122 28.43 -4.31 6.11
CA HIS A 122 28.29 -5.47 5.20
C HIS A 122 27.22 -5.33 4.09
N SER A 123 26.39 -4.29 4.08
CA SER A 123 25.20 -4.29 3.21
C SER A 123 25.29 -3.51 1.90
N GLY A 124 26.33 -2.69 1.73
CA GLY A 124 26.45 -1.79 0.56
C GLY A 124 25.35 -0.73 0.44
N TYR A 125 24.52 -0.52 1.48
CA TYR A 125 23.31 0.32 1.39
C TYR A 125 23.60 1.78 0.99
N ARG A 126 24.79 2.30 1.27
CA ARG A 126 25.17 3.68 0.94
C ARG A 126 25.34 3.89 -0.57
N GLY A 127 25.79 2.87 -1.29
CA GLY A 127 25.99 2.92 -2.73
C GLY A 127 24.77 2.45 -3.52
N ASP A 128 24.00 1.51 -2.96
CA ASP A 128 22.81 0.94 -3.59
C ASP A 128 21.67 0.71 -2.57
N PRO A 129 21.04 1.79 -2.06
CA PRO A 129 19.92 1.66 -1.12
C PRO A 129 18.71 1.03 -1.80
N TRP A 130 18.56 1.33 -3.10
CA TRP A 130 17.41 0.94 -3.88
C TRP A 130 17.42 -0.56 -4.20
N GLY A 131 18.53 -1.07 -4.73
CA GLY A 131 18.69 -2.49 -5.00
C GLY A 131 18.68 -3.32 -3.71
N ARG A 132 19.11 -2.76 -2.56
CA ARG A 132 18.94 -3.44 -1.27
C ARG A 132 17.46 -3.64 -0.93
N LEU A 133 16.63 -2.61 -1.09
CA LEU A 133 15.19 -2.72 -0.83
C LEU A 133 14.51 -3.70 -1.79
N GLN A 134 14.89 -3.68 -3.07
CA GLN A 134 14.45 -4.66 -4.07
C GLN A 134 14.77 -6.11 -3.66
N ARG A 135 15.99 -6.37 -3.17
CA ARG A 135 16.39 -7.71 -2.69
C ARG A 135 15.55 -8.17 -1.51
N THR A 136 15.31 -7.28 -0.54
CA THR A 136 14.44 -7.58 0.61
C THR A 136 12.98 -7.84 0.18
N SER A 137 12.42 -6.99 -0.68
CA SER A 137 11.07 -7.17 -1.21
C SER A 137 10.93 -8.47 -1.99
N THR A 138 11.93 -8.81 -2.81
CA THR A 138 11.96 -10.07 -3.56
C THR A 138 12.02 -11.25 -2.62
N PHE A 139 12.87 -11.21 -1.58
CA PHE A 139 12.95 -12.27 -0.58
C PHE A 139 11.61 -12.50 0.15
N LEU A 140 10.93 -11.43 0.58
CA LEU A 140 9.61 -11.53 1.21
C LEU A 140 8.56 -12.12 0.28
N ALA A 141 8.54 -11.67 -0.99
CA ALA A 141 7.62 -12.18 -1.98
C ALA A 141 7.89 -13.66 -2.31
N THR A 142 9.16 -14.05 -2.47
CA THR A 142 9.55 -15.44 -2.72
C THR A 142 9.21 -16.35 -1.55
N THR A 143 9.49 -15.95 -0.31
CA THR A 143 9.19 -16.79 0.86
C THR A 143 7.69 -16.91 1.16
N THR A 144 6.89 -15.92 0.73
CA THR A 144 5.44 -15.90 0.97
C THR A 144 4.64 -16.54 -0.17
N PHE A 145 5.04 -16.26 -1.41
CA PHE A 145 4.28 -16.61 -2.60
C PHE A 145 5.01 -17.60 -3.50
N ALA A 146 6.31 -17.81 -3.33
CA ALA A 146 7.16 -18.84 -3.96
C ALA A 146 6.51 -20.23 -4.08
N THR A 147 7.04 -21.07 -4.97
CA THR A 147 7.04 -22.51 -4.71
C THR A 147 7.82 -22.80 -3.43
N ALA A 148 7.54 -23.91 -2.76
CA ALA A 148 8.21 -24.31 -1.53
C ALA A 148 9.73 -24.41 -1.75
N ASP A 149 10.17 -24.99 -2.87
CA ASP A 149 11.58 -25.12 -3.22
C ASP A 149 12.24 -23.76 -3.43
N ASP A 150 11.58 -22.82 -4.10
CA ASP A 150 12.12 -21.47 -4.33
C ASP A 150 12.23 -20.69 -3.00
N ALA A 151 11.23 -20.83 -2.14
CA ALA A 151 11.21 -20.25 -0.81
C ALA A 151 12.35 -20.80 0.06
N GLU A 152 12.56 -22.12 0.03
CA GLU A 152 13.65 -22.78 0.75
C GLU A 152 15.02 -22.32 0.26
N ARG A 153 15.24 -22.30 -1.06
CA ARG A 153 16.50 -21.80 -1.63
C ARG A 153 16.78 -20.34 -1.25
N ALA A 154 15.74 -19.50 -1.23
CA ALA A 154 15.87 -18.11 -0.81
C ALA A 154 16.28 -18.00 0.66
N VAL A 155 15.66 -18.79 1.55
CA VAL A 155 16.01 -18.84 2.98
C VAL A 155 17.44 -19.32 3.20
N THR A 156 17.82 -20.43 2.56
CA THR A 156 19.19 -20.97 2.64
C THR A 156 20.21 -19.93 2.20
N ARG A 157 19.96 -19.23 1.08
CA ARG A 157 20.87 -18.20 0.60
C ARG A 157 21.03 -17.04 1.58
N VAL A 158 19.95 -16.54 2.18
CA VAL A 158 20.02 -15.47 3.18
C VAL A 158 20.74 -15.94 4.43
N ARG A 159 20.52 -17.18 4.85
CA ARG A 159 21.19 -17.78 6.00
C ARG A 159 22.70 -17.84 5.78
N GLU A 160 23.16 -18.34 4.63
CA GLU A 160 24.60 -18.35 4.28
C GLU A 160 25.23 -16.95 4.35
N VAL A 161 24.53 -15.94 3.82
CA VAL A 161 25.01 -14.56 3.88
C VAL A 161 25.10 -14.08 5.32
N HIS A 162 24.08 -14.33 6.15
CA HIS A 162 24.07 -13.93 7.55
C HIS A 162 25.10 -14.66 8.41
N GLU A 163 25.41 -15.93 8.12
CA GLU A 163 26.46 -16.70 8.82
C GLU A 163 27.86 -16.10 8.61
N GLY A 164 28.08 -15.44 7.48
CA GLY A 164 29.30 -14.70 7.16
C GLY A 164 29.40 -13.30 7.80
N VAL A 165 28.33 -12.80 8.42
CA VAL A 165 28.32 -11.47 9.06
C VAL A 165 28.93 -11.57 10.45
N ARG A 166 30.15 -11.05 10.61
CA ARG A 166 30.88 -10.95 11.87
C ARG A 166 31.54 -9.58 11.94
N GLY A 167 31.56 -8.96 13.12
CA GLY A 167 32.17 -7.66 13.30
C GLY A 167 32.26 -7.26 14.76
N THR A 168 32.63 -6.01 15.01
CA THR A 168 32.60 -5.41 16.34
C THR A 168 31.94 -4.04 16.18
N ALA A 169 30.92 -3.77 16.99
CA ALA A 169 30.23 -2.51 17.00
C ALA A 169 31.13 -1.39 17.54
N PRO A 170 30.84 -0.10 17.25
CA PRO A 170 31.66 1.03 17.71
C PRO A 170 31.82 1.13 19.24
N ASP A 171 30.93 0.49 19.99
CA ASP A 171 30.96 0.39 21.46
C ASP A 171 31.71 -0.86 21.98
N GLY A 172 32.40 -1.60 21.10
CA GLY A 172 33.24 -2.74 21.44
C GLY A 172 32.52 -4.08 21.57
N ARG A 173 31.20 -4.12 21.36
CA ARG A 173 30.43 -5.38 21.41
C ARG A 173 30.60 -6.20 20.13
N PRO A 174 30.73 -7.54 20.21
CA PRO A 174 30.80 -8.42 19.03
C PRO A 174 29.46 -8.56 18.31
#